data_AF-A0A1I7UTL6-F1
#
_entry.id   AF-A0A1I7UTL6-F1
#
_cell.length_a   1.000
_cell.length_b   1.000
_cell.length_c   1.000
_cell.angle_alpha   90.00
_cell.angle_beta   90.00
_cell.angle_gamma   90.00
#
_symmetry.space_group_name_H-M   'P 1'
#
loop_
_entity.id
_entity.type
_entity.pdbx_description
1 polymer ?
#
loop_
_entity_poly.entity_id
_entity_poly.type
_entity_poly.pdbx_seq_one_letter_code
_entity_poly.pdbx_strand_id
1 'polypeptide(L)'
;MNLLRLPFVVLIDIFKNMDFKDKFLISLLSKRARKTLKLTSAVVHLSFELMADFIIYTGTPGSGLEVTDEEFDYLIGGEVMRLSIGPTGVILREIWAYKRLLLANHLLDTFRKPTISVGFHFPTEPLSAWEFMKMINKRKLCVKSFTYDTFRPSSKFIPRILDECTEVTDLIYIKTIFPEDFVYTPPRLFKVREFCVSVTFNWFDIESFTSCRRIIIHETYRSPEYWNTFFRNWMDSEAPLEYMSCRLKGIFDFPLIVDGLSNEEIKQKKGDEWIEVKRKNGSEFVIGMTSNILFIETKEKHLENV
;
A
#
# COMPACT_ATOMS: atom_id res chain seq x y z
N MET A 1 -30.36 -19.17 17.61
CA MET A 1 -30.41 -18.86 16.17
C MET A 1 -30.60 -20.15 15.36
N ASN A 2 -31.73 -20.32 14.67
CA ASN A 2 -32.04 -21.53 13.88
C ASN A 2 -31.35 -21.55 12.49
N LEU A 3 -30.78 -20.43 12.05
CA LEU A 3 -30.12 -20.28 10.74
C LEU A 3 -29.09 -21.39 10.49
N LEU A 4 -28.21 -21.72 11.46
CA LEU A 4 -27.15 -22.73 11.29
C LEU A 4 -27.65 -24.19 11.22
N ARG A 5 -28.96 -24.43 11.32
CA ARG A 5 -29.59 -25.73 11.11
C ARG A 5 -30.02 -25.94 9.66
N LEU A 6 -30.00 -24.90 8.83
CA LEU A 6 -30.33 -25.01 7.42
C LEU A 6 -29.28 -25.86 6.67
N PRO A 7 -29.68 -26.47 5.53
CA PRO A 7 -28.75 -27.19 4.67
C PRO A 7 -27.58 -26.31 4.22
N PHE A 8 -26.41 -26.91 4.07
CA PHE A 8 -25.17 -26.19 3.77
C PHE A 8 -25.25 -25.37 2.47
N VAL A 9 -25.90 -25.90 1.43
CA VAL A 9 -26.08 -25.20 0.14
C VAL A 9 -26.91 -23.92 0.32
N VAL A 10 -28.00 -23.99 1.10
CA VAL A 10 -28.83 -22.82 1.41
C VAL A 10 -28.04 -21.76 2.17
N LEU A 11 -27.16 -22.19 3.09
CA LEU A 11 -26.29 -21.27 3.83
C LEU A 11 -25.28 -20.54 2.93
N ILE A 12 -24.79 -21.17 1.86
CA ILE A 12 -23.95 -20.50 0.87
C ILE A 12 -24.71 -19.32 0.25
N ASP A 13 -25.93 -19.56 -0.22
CA ASP A 13 -26.72 -18.52 -0.88
C ASP A 13 -27.09 -17.38 0.08
N ILE A 14 -27.46 -17.70 1.32
CA ILE A 14 -27.76 -16.69 2.34
C ILE A 14 -26.52 -15.84 2.65
N PHE A 15 -25.39 -16.47 2.98
CA PHE A 15 -24.18 -15.75 3.37
C PHE A 15 -23.48 -15.07 2.20
N LYS A 16 -23.77 -15.46 0.95
CA LYS A 16 -23.32 -14.72 -0.22
C LYS A 16 -24.01 -13.37 -0.35
N ASN A 17 -25.31 -13.30 -0.07
CA ASN A 17 -26.14 -12.09 -0.26
C ASN A 17 -26.25 -11.20 0.98
N MET A 18 -25.81 -11.69 2.14
CA MET A 18 -25.76 -10.93 3.38
C MET A 18 -24.67 -9.85 3.34
N ASP A 19 -24.86 -8.74 4.07
CA ASP A 19 -23.88 -7.66 4.15
C ASP A 19 -22.72 -8.00 5.13
N PHE A 20 -21.79 -7.07 5.33
CA PHE A 20 -20.68 -7.28 6.27
C PHE A 20 -21.15 -7.26 7.71
N LYS A 21 -22.03 -6.31 8.08
CA LYS A 21 -22.56 -6.14 9.43
C LYS A 21 -23.18 -7.42 9.97
N ASP A 22 -24.10 -8.02 9.23
CA ASP A 22 -24.80 -9.23 9.62
C ASP A 22 -23.83 -10.41 9.75
N LYS A 23 -22.89 -10.57 8.82
CA LYS A 23 -21.85 -11.61 8.91
C LYS A 23 -20.98 -11.41 10.13
N PHE A 24 -20.57 -10.17 10.41
CA PHE A 24 -19.78 -9.83 11.57
C PHE A 24 -20.53 -10.17 12.85
N LEU A 25 -21.78 -9.74 13.02
CA LEU A 25 -22.60 -10.05 14.19
C LEU A 25 -22.82 -11.56 14.35
N ILE A 26 -23.11 -12.28 13.27
CA ILE A 26 -23.24 -13.75 13.29
C ILE A 26 -21.93 -14.42 13.73
N SER A 27 -20.78 -13.89 13.33
CA SER A 27 -19.46 -14.43 13.69
C SER A 27 -19.17 -14.35 15.20
N LEU A 28 -19.82 -13.41 15.91
CA LEU A 28 -19.72 -13.23 17.36
C LEU A 28 -20.53 -14.29 18.14
N LEU A 29 -21.59 -14.85 17.55
CA LEU A 29 -22.52 -15.73 18.24
C LEU A 29 -21.91 -17.07 18.68
N SER A 30 -21.05 -17.68 17.86
CA SER A 30 -20.38 -18.93 18.21
C SER A 30 -19.20 -19.29 17.31
N LYS A 31 -18.33 -20.19 17.79
CA LYS A 31 -17.27 -20.81 16.97
C LYS A 31 -17.84 -21.54 15.75
N ARG A 32 -19.02 -22.16 15.87
CA ARG A 32 -19.70 -22.84 14.75
C ARG A 32 -20.13 -21.84 13.68
N ALA A 33 -20.78 -20.74 14.06
CA ALA A 33 -21.21 -19.69 13.15
C ALA A 33 -20.04 -19.17 12.31
N ARG A 34 -18.91 -18.88 12.98
CA ARG A 34 -17.68 -18.42 12.35
C ARG A 34 -17.09 -19.43 11.37
N LYS A 35 -17.01 -20.70 11.76
CA LYS A 35 -16.55 -21.77 10.86
C LYS A 35 -17.47 -21.91 9.64
N THR A 36 -18.78 -21.80 9.82
CA THR A 36 -19.74 -21.82 8.71
C THR A 36 -19.49 -20.64 7.78
N LEU A 37 -19.45 -19.41 8.30
CA LEU A 37 -19.18 -18.19 7.52
C LEU A 37 -17.89 -18.31 6.69
N LYS A 38 -16.83 -18.88 7.27
CA LYS A 38 -15.57 -19.11 6.56
C LYS A 38 -15.74 -20.02 5.35
N LEU A 39 -16.61 -21.03 5.43
CA LEU A 39 -16.80 -22.00 4.36
C LEU A 39 -17.79 -21.52 3.29
N THR A 40 -18.76 -20.68 3.67
CA THR A 40 -19.91 -20.33 2.84
C THR A 40 -19.88 -18.90 2.28
N SER A 41 -19.16 -17.98 2.92
CA SER A 41 -19.08 -16.59 2.44
C SER A 41 -18.21 -16.48 1.18
N ALA A 42 -18.57 -15.52 0.32
CA ALA A 42 -17.69 -15.09 -0.76
C ALA A 42 -16.35 -14.57 -0.23
N VAL A 43 -15.32 -14.61 -1.08
CA VAL A 43 -14.04 -13.97 -0.75
C VAL A 43 -14.29 -12.47 -0.64
N VAL A 44 -13.84 -11.89 0.48
CA VAL A 44 -13.98 -10.46 0.76
C VAL A 44 -12.62 -9.77 0.67
N HIS A 45 -12.65 -8.51 0.30
CA HIS A 45 -11.52 -7.60 0.49
C HIS A 45 -11.69 -6.87 1.82
N LEU A 46 -10.70 -6.95 2.70
CA LEU A 46 -10.70 -6.28 4.01
C LEU A 46 -9.65 -5.18 4.02
N SER A 47 -10.09 -3.97 4.30
CA SER A 47 -9.23 -2.82 4.51
C SER A 47 -9.12 -2.53 6.00
N PHE A 48 -7.89 -2.43 6.51
CA PHE A 48 -7.57 -2.18 7.91
C PHE A 48 -6.87 -0.83 8.03
N GLU A 49 -7.48 0.15 8.69
CA GLU A 49 -6.89 1.47 8.92
C GLU A 49 -6.63 1.65 10.42
N LEU A 50 -5.35 1.66 10.78
CA LEU A 50 -4.90 1.86 12.14
C LEU A 50 -4.56 3.34 12.33
N MET A 51 -5.34 4.03 13.15
CA MET A 51 -5.15 5.44 13.50
C MET A 51 -5.46 5.64 14.99
N ALA A 52 -6.06 6.78 15.38
CA ALA A 52 -6.59 6.96 16.73
C ALA A 52 -7.66 5.89 17.04
N ASP A 53 -8.58 5.67 16.11
CA ASP A 53 -9.45 4.50 16.10
C ASP A 53 -8.85 3.37 15.25
N PHE A 54 -9.40 2.16 15.39
CA PHE A 54 -9.09 1.06 14.49
C PHE A 54 -10.29 0.73 13.62
N ILE A 55 -10.17 1.03 12.33
CA ILE A 55 -11.26 0.97 11.37
C ILE A 55 -11.04 -0.23 10.46
N ILE A 56 -12.08 -1.01 10.23
CA ILE A 56 -12.06 -2.17 9.34
C ILE A 56 -13.29 -2.13 8.45
N TYR A 57 -13.11 -2.22 7.14
CA TYR A 57 -14.25 -2.21 6.20
C TYR A 57 -14.01 -3.14 5.01
N THR A 58 -15.10 -3.48 4.35
CA THR A 58 -15.09 -4.21 3.08
C THR A 58 -15.10 -3.24 1.91
N GLY A 59 -14.18 -3.42 0.96
CA GLY A 59 -14.08 -2.57 -0.24
C GLY A 59 -12.86 -1.66 -0.25
N THR A 60 -12.79 -0.78 -1.25
CA THR A 60 -11.64 0.11 -1.49
C THR A 60 -11.58 1.28 -0.52
N PRO A 61 -10.38 1.72 -0.11
CA PRO A 61 -10.20 2.94 0.67
C PRO A 61 -10.87 4.15 0.03
N GLY A 62 -11.59 4.93 0.85
CA GLY A 62 -12.31 6.12 0.40
C GLY A 62 -13.78 5.89 0.01
N SER A 63 -14.27 4.65 -0.06
CA SER A 63 -15.73 4.43 -0.04
C SER A 63 -16.23 4.81 1.35
N GLY A 64 -16.94 5.94 1.45
CA GLY A 64 -17.41 6.51 2.71
C GLY A 64 -17.89 5.44 3.68
N LEU A 65 -17.24 5.37 4.83
CA LEU A 65 -17.62 4.44 5.88
C LEU A 65 -18.89 4.95 6.54
N GLU A 66 -20.04 4.44 6.11
CA GLU A 66 -21.31 4.66 6.80
C GLU A 66 -21.36 3.79 8.06
N VAL A 67 -20.72 4.27 9.13
CA VAL A 67 -20.83 3.64 10.45
C VAL A 67 -21.82 4.44 11.29
N THR A 68 -22.66 3.72 12.03
CA THR A 68 -23.57 4.32 13.00
C THR A 68 -22.77 4.95 14.13
N ASP A 69 -23.17 6.13 14.59
CA ASP A 69 -22.58 6.74 15.80
C ASP A 69 -22.88 5.93 17.08
N GLU A 70 -23.78 4.95 17.00
CA GLU A 70 -24.09 4.04 18.10
C GLU A 70 -22.90 3.12 18.42
N GLU A 71 -22.46 3.17 19.68
CA GLU A 71 -21.41 2.34 20.25
C GLU A 71 -22.02 1.26 21.15
N PHE A 72 -21.59 0.02 20.97
CA PHE A 72 -22.00 -1.09 21.84
C PHE A 72 -20.79 -1.89 22.30
N ASP A 73 -20.89 -2.47 23.49
CA ASP A 73 -19.88 -3.35 24.04
C ASP A 73 -20.08 -4.79 23.55
N TYR A 74 -19.04 -5.36 22.94
CA TYR A 74 -19.03 -6.74 22.43
C TYR A 74 -17.91 -7.56 23.06
N LEU A 75 -18.17 -8.83 23.33
CA LEU A 75 -17.15 -9.75 23.86
C LEU A 75 -16.42 -10.49 22.73
N ILE A 76 -15.14 -10.17 22.50
CA ILE A 76 -14.31 -10.81 21.47
C ILE A 76 -13.05 -11.37 22.11
N GLY A 77 -12.86 -12.67 22.00
CA GLY A 77 -11.66 -13.33 22.55
C GLY A 77 -11.56 -13.28 24.09
N GLY A 78 -12.67 -13.02 24.79
CA GLY A 78 -12.70 -12.81 26.24
C GLY A 78 -12.55 -11.34 26.65
N GLU A 79 -12.29 -10.44 25.71
CA GLU A 79 -12.15 -9.01 25.94
C GLU A 79 -13.42 -8.26 25.56
N VAL A 80 -13.87 -7.36 26.42
CA VAL A 80 -14.95 -6.42 26.10
C VAL A 80 -14.37 -5.32 25.22
N MET A 81 -14.98 -5.08 24.07
CA MET A 81 -14.55 -4.10 23.08
C MET A 81 -15.71 -3.19 22.73
N ARG A 82 -15.48 -1.88 22.74
CA ARG A 82 -16.46 -0.89 22.30
C ARG A 82 -16.39 -0.70 20.79
N LEU A 83 -17.46 -1.11 20.09
CA LEU A 83 -17.51 -1.10 18.63
C LEU A 83 -18.67 -0.26 18.10
N SER A 84 -18.41 0.45 17.01
CA SER A 84 -19.43 1.01 16.13
C SER A 84 -19.50 0.16 14.85
N ILE A 85 -20.67 -0.32 14.46
CA ILE A 85 -20.82 -1.29 13.36
C ILE A 85 -21.76 -0.73 12.28
N GLY A 86 -21.20 -0.47 11.10
CA GLY A 86 -21.91 -0.07 9.89
C GLY A 86 -22.13 -1.23 8.93
N PRO A 87 -22.95 -1.05 7.87
CA PRO A 87 -23.23 -2.09 6.88
C PRO A 87 -21.97 -2.65 6.20
N THR A 88 -20.94 -1.82 6.05
CA THR A 88 -19.71 -2.12 5.32
C THR A 88 -18.47 -2.25 6.22
N GLY A 89 -18.58 -2.01 7.53
CA GLY A 89 -17.40 -2.00 8.39
C GLY A 89 -17.67 -1.90 9.88
N VAL A 90 -16.58 -1.96 10.64
CA VAL A 90 -16.55 -1.88 12.11
C VAL A 90 -15.43 -0.95 12.54
N ILE A 91 -15.71 -0.12 13.53
CA ILE A 91 -14.73 0.75 14.19
C ILE A 91 -14.59 0.29 15.62
N LEU A 92 -13.36 0.01 16.04
CA LEU A 92 -12.99 -0.14 17.45
C LEU A 92 -12.57 1.24 17.98
N ARG A 93 -13.36 1.74 18.94
CA ARG A 93 -13.22 3.08 19.57
C ARG A 93 -12.21 3.08 20.71
N GLU A 94 -11.18 2.25 20.58
CA GLU A 94 -10.18 2.02 21.61
C GLU A 94 -8.76 2.02 21.05
N ILE A 95 -7.82 2.53 21.85
CA ILE A 95 -6.41 2.69 21.46
C ILE A 95 -5.53 1.47 21.78
N TRP A 96 -6.07 0.44 22.41
CA TRP A 96 -5.29 -0.69 22.90
C TRP A 96 -4.83 -1.63 21.77
N ALA A 97 -3.51 -1.68 21.54
CA ALA A 97 -2.90 -2.47 20.46
C ALA A 97 -3.30 -3.95 20.48
N TYR A 98 -3.37 -4.58 21.65
CA TYR A 98 -3.76 -6.00 21.76
C TYR A 98 -5.22 -6.23 21.34
N LYS A 99 -6.16 -5.31 21.65
CA LYS A 99 -7.56 -5.41 21.22
C LYS A 99 -7.69 -5.25 19.71
N ARG A 100 -6.92 -4.34 19.11
CA ARG A 100 -6.84 -4.19 17.64
C ARG A 100 -6.40 -5.48 16.97
N LEU A 101 -5.33 -6.11 17.48
CA LEU A 101 -4.86 -7.41 17.00
C LEU A 101 -5.91 -8.51 17.21
N LEU A 102 -6.60 -8.55 18.36
CA LEU A 102 -7.65 -9.53 18.62
C LEU A 102 -8.83 -9.39 17.65
N LEU A 103 -9.31 -8.18 17.39
CA LEU A 103 -10.38 -7.91 16.44
C LEU A 103 -9.96 -8.26 15.01
N ALA A 104 -8.74 -7.89 14.60
CA ALA A 104 -8.21 -8.26 13.29
C ALA A 104 -8.12 -9.79 13.13
N ASN A 105 -7.56 -10.49 14.12
CA ASN A 105 -7.50 -11.95 14.13
C ASN A 105 -8.90 -12.57 14.01
N HIS A 106 -9.88 -12.04 14.73
CA HIS A 106 -11.26 -12.51 14.67
C HIS A 106 -11.83 -12.45 13.25
N LEU A 107 -11.65 -11.34 12.53
CA LEU A 107 -12.12 -11.19 11.15
C LEU A 107 -11.33 -12.06 10.16
N LEU A 108 -10.01 -12.11 10.28
CA LEU A 108 -9.16 -12.95 9.44
C LEU A 108 -9.45 -14.45 9.61
N ASP A 109 -9.90 -14.86 10.79
CA ASP A 109 -10.33 -16.24 11.04
C ASP A 109 -11.76 -16.50 10.57
N THR A 110 -12.58 -15.46 10.45
CA THR A 110 -13.98 -15.51 10.00
C THR A 110 -14.11 -15.64 8.49
N PHE A 111 -13.34 -14.87 7.73
CA PHE A 111 -13.44 -14.87 6.26
C PHE A 111 -12.38 -15.77 5.62
N ARG A 112 -12.74 -16.49 4.56
CA ARG A 112 -11.80 -17.40 3.89
C ARG A 112 -10.89 -16.63 2.94
N LYS A 113 -9.60 -16.64 3.28
CA LYS A 113 -8.50 -16.08 2.47
C LYS A 113 -8.84 -14.68 1.92
N PRO A 114 -9.17 -13.72 2.80
CA PRO A 114 -9.43 -12.36 2.33
C PRO A 114 -8.19 -11.81 1.63
N THR A 115 -8.41 -11.04 0.57
CA THR A 115 -7.40 -10.06 0.13
C THR A 115 -7.45 -8.89 1.09
N ILE A 116 -6.32 -8.25 1.35
CA ILE A 116 -6.27 -7.19 2.34
C ILE A 116 -5.61 -5.93 1.83
N SER A 117 -6.05 -4.80 2.37
CA SER A 117 -5.36 -3.53 2.31
C SER A 117 -5.11 -3.05 3.73
N VAL A 118 -3.95 -2.45 3.99
CA VAL A 118 -3.58 -2.04 5.35
C VAL A 118 -2.99 -0.64 5.32
N GLY A 119 -3.51 0.25 6.15
CA GLY A 119 -2.98 1.58 6.39
C GLY A 119 -2.62 1.76 7.87
N PHE A 120 -1.40 2.25 8.10
CA PHE A 120 -0.92 2.68 9.41
C PHE A 120 -0.73 4.18 9.38
N HIS A 121 -1.54 4.89 10.16
CA HIS A 121 -1.54 6.34 10.26
C HIS A 121 -1.12 6.77 11.66
N PHE A 122 -0.63 8.00 11.79
CA PHE A 122 -0.42 8.61 13.11
C PHE A 122 -1.71 8.50 13.96
N PRO A 123 -1.63 8.09 15.26
CA PRO A 123 -0.43 7.91 16.08
C PRO A 123 0.07 6.45 16.19
N THR A 124 -0.18 5.57 15.22
CA THR A 124 0.18 4.15 15.31
C THR A 124 1.67 3.92 15.60
N GLU A 125 1.98 3.08 16.59
CA GLU A 125 3.35 2.73 16.96
C GLU A 125 3.99 1.77 15.94
N PRO A 126 5.27 1.96 15.57
CA PRO A 126 5.97 1.08 14.63
C PRO A 126 5.96 -0.40 15.05
N LEU A 127 6.05 -0.69 16.35
CA LEU A 127 5.97 -2.07 16.86
C LEU A 127 4.61 -2.71 16.54
N SER A 128 3.51 -1.98 16.74
CA SER A 128 2.16 -2.48 16.44
C SER A 128 1.97 -2.73 14.94
N ALA A 129 2.53 -1.86 14.09
CA ALA A 129 2.51 -2.05 12.64
C ALA A 129 3.28 -3.32 12.23
N TRP A 130 4.47 -3.53 12.78
CA TRP A 130 5.26 -4.73 12.52
C TRP A 130 4.56 -6.01 13.00
N GLU A 131 4.00 -6.04 14.21
CA GLU A 131 3.25 -7.18 14.73
C GLU A 131 2.03 -7.52 13.87
N PHE A 132 1.32 -6.49 13.40
CA PHE A 132 0.19 -6.65 12.49
C PHE A 132 0.63 -7.26 11.16
N MET A 133 1.67 -6.71 10.52
CA MET A 133 2.17 -7.24 9.25
C MET A 133 2.71 -8.67 9.37
N LYS A 134 3.42 -8.98 10.46
CA LYS A 134 3.87 -10.34 10.77
C LYS A 134 2.70 -11.32 10.92
N MET A 135 1.62 -10.87 11.57
CA MET A 135 0.38 -11.65 11.73
C MET A 135 -0.29 -11.96 10.37
N ILE A 136 -0.29 -11.00 9.45
CA ILE A 136 -0.77 -11.16 8.06
C ILE A 136 0.10 -12.17 7.29
N ASN A 137 1.41 -11.97 7.29
CA ASN A 137 2.33 -12.78 6.49
C ASN A 137 2.43 -14.22 6.97
N LYS A 138 2.35 -14.44 8.29
CA LYS A 138 2.25 -15.80 8.85
C LYS A 138 1.05 -16.58 8.29
N ARG A 139 -0.02 -15.89 7.90
CA ARG A 139 -1.22 -16.49 7.27
C ARG A 139 -1.12 -16.59 5.75
N LYS A 140 -0.07 -16.06 5.13
CA LYS A 140 0.14 -16.00 3.67
C LYS A 140 -1.05 -15.37 2.95
N LEU A 141 -1.60 -14.29 3.53
CA LEU A 141 -2.70 -13.54 2.91
C LEU A 141 -2.17 -12.66 1.79
N CYS A 142 -3.01 -12.42 0.78
CA CYS A 142 -2.66 -11.53 -0.33
C CYS A 142 -2.86 -10.07 0.12
N VAL A 143 -1.76 -9.33 0.23
CA VAL A 143 -1.77 -7.90 0.51
C VAL A 143 -1.78 -7.13 -0.80
N LYS A 144 -2.84 -6.35 -0.98
CA LYS A 144 -3.09 -5.53 -2.17
C LYS A 144 -2.42 -4.18 -2.03
N SER A 145 -2.73 -3.46 -0.95
CA SER A 145 -2.06 -2.20 -0.65
C SER A 145 -1.55 -2.13 0.77
N PHE A 146 -0.46 -1.40 0.94
CA PHE A 146 0.14 -1.06 2.21
C PHE A 146 0.41 0.44 2.24
N THR A 147 -0.04 1.10 3.30
CA THR A 147 0.18 2.52 3.55
C THR A 147 0.81 2.68 4.92
N TYR A 148 1.90 3.44 5.00
CA TYR A 148 2.56 3.80 6.24
C TYR A 148 2.75 5.31 6.29
N ASP A 149 1.78 6.02 6.87
CA ASP A 149 1.77 7.47 7.07
C ASP A 149 1.95 7.78 8.56
N THR A 150 3.17 7.62 9.05
CA THR A 150 3.49 7.93 10.44
C THR A 150 4.73 8.80 10.51
N PHE A 151 4.69 9.85 11.32
CA PHE A 151 5.84 10.74 11.54
C PHE A 151 6.74 10.28 12.69
N ARG A 152 6.62 9.01 13.12
CA ARG A 152 7.43 8.45 14.20
C ARG A 152 8.64 7.72 13.63
N PRO A 153 9.84 8.30 13.68
CA PRO A 153 11.04 7.64 13.16
C PRO A 153 11.34 6.38 13.97
N SER A 154 11.68 5.28 13.29
CA SER A 154 12.19 4.09 13.95
C SER A 154 13.14 3.30 13.05
N SER A 155 14.44 3.54 13.18
CA SER A 155 15.46 2.79 12.44
C SER A 155 15.39 1.27 12.67
N LYS A 156 14.85 0.84 13.82
CA LYS A 156 14.70 -0.59 14.18
C LYS A 156 13.50 -1.26 13.50
N PHE A 157 12.34 -0.62 13.49
CA PHE A 157 11.09 -1.28 13.06
C PHE A 157 10.76 -1.03 11.60
N ILE A 158 11.15 0.11 11.01
CA ILE A 158 10.77 0.38 9.62
C ILE A 158 11.37 -0.66 8.64
N PRO A 159 12.66 -1.03 8.68
CA PRO A 159 13.18 -2.11 7.83
C PRO A 159 12.36 -3.39 7.97
N ARG A 160 12.02 -3.76 9.21
CA ARG A 160 11.26 -4.97 9.50
C ARG A 160 9.85 -4.91 8.94
N ILE A 161 9.21 -3.75 8.96
CA ILE A 161 7.90 -3.56 8.34
C ILE A 161 8.02 -3.68 6.82
N LEU A 162 9.03 -3.07 6.21
CA LEU A 162 9.26 -3.12 4.75
C LEU A 162 9.59 -4.54 4.26
N ASP A 163 10.35 -5.31 5.03
CA ASP A 163 10.66 -6.71 4.72
C ASP A 163 9.38 -7.57 4.64
N GLU A 164 8.40 -7.26 5.51
CA GLU A 164 7.07 -7.87 5.51
C GLU A 164 6.19 -7.35 4.34
N CYS A 165 6.60 -6.30 3.62
CA CYS A 165 5.83 -5.74 2.50
C CYS A 165 6.31 -6.23 1.11
N THR A 166 7.33 -7.09 1.05
CA THR A 166 7.93 -7.57 -0.21
C THR A 166 6.94 -8.28 -1.15
N GLU A 167 5.86 -8.85 -0.60
CA GLU A 167 4.81 -9.58 -1.34
C GLU A 167 3.55 -8.74 -1.61
N VAL A 168 3.56 -7.44 -1.29
CA VAL A 168 2.46 -6.52 -1.63
C VAL A 168 2.39 -6.37 -3.15
N THR A 169 1.17 -6.35 -3.69
CA THR A 169 0.95 -6.49 -5.14
C THR A 169 0.58 -5.21 -5.87
N ASP A 170 -0.23 -4.32 -5.28
CA ASP A 170 -0.80 -3.19 -6.03
C ASP A 170 -0.13 -1.86 -5.64
N LEU A 171 -0.06 -1.52 -4.35
CA LEU A 171 0.48 -0.24 -3.89
C LEU A 171 1.24 -0.36 -2.56
N ILE A 172 2.43 0.25 -2.49
CA ILE A 172 3.12 0.58 -1.25
C ILE A 172 3.25 2.09 -1.20
N TYR A 173 2.69 2.71 -0.17
CA TYR A 173 2.82 4.15 0.10
C TYR A 173 3.53 4.36 1.44
N ILE A 174 4.63 5.11 1.43
CA ILE A 174 5.43 5.41 2.62
C ILE A 174 5.53 6.93 2.77
N LYS A 175 5.01 7.42 3.88
CA LYS A 175 5.15 8.80 4.32
C LYS A 175 5.63 8.80 5.76
N THR A 176 6.94 8.90 5.91
CA THR A 176 7.60 8.95 7.20
C THR A 176 8.92 9.69 7.10
N ILE A 177 9.44 10.15 8.23
CA ILE A 177 10.75 10.78 8.33
C ILE A 177 11.73 9.72 8.79
N PHE A 178 12.78 9.51 7.99
CA PHE A 178 13.88 8.63 8.33
C PHE A 178 15.06 9.43 8.88
N PRO A 179 15.86 8.86 9.80
CA PRO A 179 17.18 9.40 10.14
C PRO A 179 18.05 9.56 8.90
N GLU A 180 18.94 10.55 8.87
CA GLU A 180 19.79 10.84 7.70
C GLU A 180 20.76 9.71 7.35
N ASP A 181 21.20 8.95 8.36
CA ASP A 181 22.12 7.82 8.24
C ASP A 181 21.42 6.50 7.88
N PHE A 182 20.09 6.51 7.78
CA PHE A 182 19.31 5.32 7.51
C PHE A 182 19.32 4.98 6.01
N VAL A 183 19.80 3.78 5.67
CA VAL A 183 19.74 3.22 4.32
C VAL A 183 19.08 1.84 4.37
N TYR A 184 17.98 1.68 3.66
CA TYR A 184 17.24 0.44 3.49
C TYR A 184 17.65 -0.24 2.18
N THR A 185 18.16 -1.46 2.32
CA THR A 185 18.37 -2.37 1.20
C THR A 185 17.39 -3.53 1.34
N PRO A 186 16.45 -3.72 0.40
CA PRO A 186 15.48 -4.78 0.53
C PRO A 186 16.12 -6.16 0.42
N PRO A 187 15.70 -7.14 1.23
CA PRO A 187 16.26 -8.50 1.19
C PRO A 187 15.87 -9.28 -0.08
N ARG A 188 14.86 -8.79 -0.80
CA ARG A 188 14.38 -9.31 -2.08
C ARG A 188 13.60 -8.22 -2.81
N LEU A 189 13.49 -8.36 -4.13
CA LEU A 189 12.73 -7.43 -4.96
C LEU A 189 11.25 -7.39 -4.54
N PHE A 190 10.66 -6.20 -4.58
CA PHE A 190 9.24 -6.01 -4.36
C PHE A 190 8.44 -6.52 -5.57
N LYS A 191 7.25 -7.05 -5.31
CA LYS A 191 6.28 -7.45 -6.35
C LYS A 191 5.23 -6.38 -6.63
N VAL A 192 5.41 -5.19 -6.05
CA VAL A 192 4.41 -4.14 -6.07
C VAL A 192 4.34 -3.48 -7.45
N ARG A 193 3.13 -3.18 -7.90
CA ARG A 193 2.90 -2.44 -9.13
C ARG A 193 3.32 -0.97 -8.98
N GLU A 194 2.93 -0.33 -7.89
CA GLU A 194 3.21 1.08 -7.62
C GLU A 194 3.88 1.28 -6.25
N PHE A 195 5.00 2.00 -6.25
CA PHE A 195 5.75 2.36 -5.05
C PHE A 195 5.82 3.88 -4.90
N CYS A 196 5.30 4.39 -3.79
CA CYS A 196 5.15 5.82 -3.52
C CYS A 196 5.87 6.20 -2.22
N VAL A 197 6.68 7.26 -2.26
CA VAL A 197 7.36 7.80 -1.08
C VAL A 197 7.15 9.30 -0.99
N SER A 198 6.57 9.79 0.11
CA SER A 198 6.13 11.19 0.23
C SER A 198 7.14 12.13 0.89
N VAL A 199 8.02 11.64 1.73
CA VAL A 199 9.00 12.43 2.45
C VAL A 199 10.32 11.68 2.35
N THR A 200 11.36 12.28 1.77
CA THR A 200 12.65 11.59 1.64
C THR A 200 13.79 12.42 2.18
N PHE A 201 14.56 11.77 3.05
CA PHE A 201 16.02 11.78 3.01
C PHE A 201 16.42 10.55 2.17
N ASN A 202 17.57 10.50 1.50
CA ASN A 202 17.92 9.44 0.50
C ASN A 202 18.10 8.03 1.12
N TRP A 203 17.03 7.50 1.73
CA TRP A 203 17.05 6.35 2.62
C TRP A 203 16.96 5.02 1.90
N PHE A 204 16.80 5.03 0.60
CA PHE A 204 16.75 3.83 -0.22
C PHE A 204 17.44 4.10 -1.56
N ASP A 205 17.86 3.05 -2.22
CA ASP A 205 18.33 3.13 -3.59
C ASP A 205 17.17 2.90 -4.56
N ILE A 206 16.98 3.81 -5.53
CA ILE A 206 15.87 3.73 -6.49
C ILE A 206 16.01 2.50 -7.38
N GLU A 207 17.24 2.08 -7.69
CA GLU A 207 17.50 0.90 -8.54
C GLU A 207 16.88 -0.36 -7.95
N SER A 208 16.86 -0.48 -6.61
CA SER A 208 16.23 -1.59 -5.89
C SER A 208 14.71 -1.69 -6.10
N PHE A 209 14.06 -0.63 -6.59
CA PHE A 209 12.62 -0.55 -6.81
C PHE A 209 12.23 -0.49 -8.29
N THR A 210 13.19 -0.57 -9.22
CA THR A 210 12.92 -0.59 -10.68
C THR A 210 12.11 -1.80 -11.14
N SER A 211 11.98 -2.82 -10.29
CA SER A 211 11.04 -3.94 -10.45
C SER A 211 9.56 -3.51 -10.40
N CYS A 212 9.26 -2.34 -9.84
CA CYS A 212 7.93 -1.75 -9.83
C CYS A 212 7.63 -1.11 -11.18
N ARG A 213 6.39 -1.21 -11.66
CA ARG A 213 5.98 -0.54 -12.91
C ARG A 213 5.88 0.98 -12.75
N ARG A 214 5.52 1.44 -11.55
CA ARG A 214 5.30 2.85 -11.24
C ARG A 214 6.03 3.24 -9.96
N ILE A 215 6.82 4.30 -10.02
CA ILE A 215 7.53 4.88 -8.86
C ILE A 215 7.16 6.35 -8.73
N ILE A 216 6.72 6.78 -7.55
CA ILE A 216 6.39 8.18 -7.27
C ILE A 216 7.19 8.63 -6.04
N ILE A 217 8.00 9.66 -6.20
CA ILE A 217 8.85 10.22 -5.16
C ILE A 217 8.48 11.69 -4.98
N HIS A 218 7.79 12.05 -3.91
CA HIS A 218 7.24 13.40 -3.77
C HIS A 218 8.27 14.48 -3.56
N GLU A 219 9.45 14.17 -3.01
CA GLU A 219 10.59 15.08 -2.83
C GLU A 219 11.88 14.26 -2.83
N THR A 220 12.99 14.81 -3.32
CA THR A 220 14.32 14.18 -3.27
C THR A 220 15.45 15.21 -3.39
N TYR A 221 16.60 14.89 -2.81
CA TYR A 221 17.81 15.72 -2.78
C TYR A 221 18.97 15.10 -3.59
N ARG A 222 18.68 14.12 -4.45
CA ARG A 222 19.72 13.47 -5.28
C ARG A 222 20.21 14.42 -6.37
N SER A 223 21.52 14.36 -6.64
CA SER A 223 22.19 15.27 -7.57
C SER A 223 21.88 14.92 -9.05
N PRO A 224 22.12 15.84 -9.99
CA PRO A 224 22.00 15.55 -11.42
C PRO A 224 22.79 14.32 -11.87
N GLU A 225 24.00 14.13 -11.34
CA GLU A 225 24.89 13.01 -11.70
C GLU A 225 24.32 11.66 -11.26
N TYR A 226 23.64 11.63 -10.10
CA TYR A 226 22.91 10.44 -9.67
C TYR A 226 21.82 10.06 -10.68
N TRP A 227 21.03 11.04 -11.13
CA TRP A 227 19.96 10.80 -12.10
C TRP A 227 20.50 10.37 -13.47
N ASN A 228 21.57 11.00 -13.96
CA ASN A 228 22.21 10.58 -15.20
C ASN A 228 22.67 9.12 -15.12
N THR A 229 23.35 8.76 -14.04
CA THR A 229 23.81 7.39 -13.78
C THR A 229 22.64 6.41 -13.73
N PHE A 230 21.60 6.75 -12.96
CA PHE A 230 20.38 5.95 -12.84
C PHE A 230 19.73 5.71 -14.22
N PHE A 231 19.58 6.74 -15.05
CA PHE A 231 18.97 6.60 -16.36
C PHE A 231 19.80 5.74 -17.31
N ARG A 232 21.13 5.88 -17.32
CA ARG A 232 22.02 4.99 -18.09
C ARG A 232 21.81 3.53 -17.68
N ASN A 233 21.84 3.26 -16.37
CA ASN A 233 21.65 1.91 -15.83
C ASN A 233 20.25 1.35 -16.16
N TRP A 234 19.21 2.16 -16.00
CA TRP A 234 17.83 1.76 -16.28
C TRP A 234 17.60 1.46 -17.76
N MET A 235 18.11 2.29 -18.67
CA MET A 235 17.99 2.06 -20.12
C MET A 235 18.62 0.74 -20.55
N ASP A 236 19.73 0.35 -19.91
CA ASP A 236 20.46 -0.89 -20.15
C ASP A 236 19.87 -2.12 -19.41
N SER A 237 18.96 -1.90 -18.47
CA SER A 237 18.32 -2.98 -17.69
C SER A 237 17.15 -3.63 -18.45
N GLU A 238 16.67 -4.77 -17.94
CA GLU A 238 15.37 -5.38 -18.33
C GLU A 238 14.25 -5.04 -17.34
N ALA A 239 14.41 -3.97 -16.56
CA ALA A 239 13.44 -3.60 -15.53
C ALA A 239 12.08 -3.20 -16.13
N PRO A 240 10.95 -3.61 -15.53
CA PRO A 240 9.59 -3.34 -16.03
C PRO A 240 9.08 -1.93 -15.68
N LEU A 241 9.93 -1.03 -15.20
CA LEU A 241 9.54 0.35 -14.88
C LEU A 241 9.00 1.06 -16.12
N GLU A 242 7.72 1.45 -16.06
CA GLU A 242 6.97 2.13 -17.11
C GLU A 242 6.79 3.63 -16.82
N TYR A 243 6.78 4.00 -15.54
CA TYR A 243 6.58 5.38 -15.12
C TYR A 243 7.35 5.71 -13.84
N MET A 244 8.03 6.84 -13.83
CA MET A 244 8.61 7.42 -12.63
C MET A 244 8.29 8.91 -12.58
N SER A 245 8.01 9.45 -11.40
CA SER A 245 7.99 10.90 -11.20
C SER A 245 8.62 11.26 -9.87
N CYS A 246 9.53 12.23 -9.88
CA CYS A 246 10.17 12.73 -8.67
C CYS A 246 10.20 14.26 -8.63
N ARG A 247 9.88 14.87 -7.48
CA ARG A 247 10.09 16.31 -7.29
C ARG A 247 11.49 16.56 -6.77
N LEU A 248 12.25 17.34 -7.52
CA LEU A 248 13.60 17.73 -7.18
C LEU A 248 13.59 18.94 -6.24
N LYS A 249 14.37 18.91 -5.15
CA LYS A 249 14.57 20.04 -4.24
C LYS A 249 15.88 20.77 -4.55
N GLY A 250 15.78 21.97 -5.11
CA GLY A 250 16.93 22.77 -5.54
C GLY A 250 16.79 23.28 -6.97
N ILE A 251 17.87 23.85 -7.50
CA ILE A 251 17.99 24.22 -8.91
C ILE A 251 18.65 23.06 -9.64
N PHE A 252 18.03 22.59 -10.72
CA PHE A 252 18.53 21.48 -11.52
C PHE A 252 18.65 21.92 -12.97
N ASP A 253 19.76 21.54 -13.59
CA ASP A 253 20.01 21.74 -15.01
C ASP A 253 19.67 20.44 -15.73
N PHE A 254 18.54 20.42 -16.44
CA PHE A 254 18.05 19.24 -17.15
C PHE A 254 19.09 18.68 -18.13
N PRO A 255 19.80 19.49 -18.95
CA PRO A 255 20.96 19.07 -19.71
C PRO A 255 21.97 18.19 -18.96
N LEU A 256 22.32 18.50 -17.71
CA LEU A 256 23.26 17.67 -16.92
C LEU A 256 22.68 16.31 -16.56
N ILE A 257 21.35 16.24 -16.35
CA ILE A 257 20.66 15.00 -16.03
C ILE A 257 20.63 14.07 -17.24
N VAL A 258 20.44 14.62 -18.44
CA VAL A 258 20.24 13.83 -19.67
C VAL A 258 21.44 13.76 -20.61
N ASP A 259 22.59 14.31 -20.17
CA ASP A 259 23.82 14.31 -20.96
C ASP A 259 24.17 12.89 -21.45
N GLY A 260 24.40 12.77 -22.76
CA GLY A 260 24.74 11.52 -23.43
C GLY A 260 23.72 10.39 -23.30
N LEU A 261 22.44 10.67 -23.00
CA LEU A 261 21.35 9.67 -23.01
C LEU A 261 20.66 9.53 -24.38
N SER A 262 20.67 10.60 -25.19
CA SER A 262 20.09 10.63 -26.53
C SER A 262 21.00 11.39 -27.50
N ASN A 263 20.93 11.03 -28.78
CA ASN A 263 21.56 11.79 -29.86
C ASN A 263 20.63 12.88 -30.42
N GLU A 264 19.36 12.92 -29.97
CA GLU A 264 18.41 13.96 -30.34
C GLU A 264 18.59 15.21 -29.49
N GLU A 265 18.21 16.36 -30.05
CA GLU A 265 18.16 17.61 -29.30
C GLU A 265 17.07 17.57 -28.22
N ILE A 266 17.30 18.29 -27.12
CA ILE A 266 16.31 18.49 -26.06
C ILE A 266 15.11 19.24 -26.65
N LYS A 267 13.92 18.64 -26.53
CA LYS A 267 12.64 19.22 -26.96
C LYS A 267 12.10 20.10 -25.83
N GLN A 268 11.49 21.24 -26.18
CA GLN A 268 10.96 22.18 -25.20
C GLN A 268 9.59 22.75 -25.64
N LYS A 269 8.61 22.76 -24.74
CA LYS A 269 7.28 23.35 -24.97
C LYS A 269 6.67 23.82 -23.65
N LYS A 270 6.24 25.08 -23.58
CA LYS A 270 5.51 25.67 -22.42
C LYS A 270 6.18 25.46 -21.04
N GLY A 271 7.51 25.36 -20.99
CA GLY A 271 8.28 25.15 -19.75
C GLY A 271 8.52 23.68 -19.41
N ASP A 272 8.09 22.76 -20.26
CA ASP A 272 8.47 21.35 -20.22
C ASP A 272 9.68 21.13 -21.12
N GLU A 273 10.66 20.37 -20.62
CA GLU A 273 11.86 19.94 -21.34
C GLU A 273 11.91 18.42 -21.36
N TRP A 274 12.20 17.81 -22.49
CA TRP A 274 12.30 16.35 -22.56
C TRP A 274 13.18 15.85 -23.69
N ILE A 275 13.60 14.60 -23.57
CA ILE A 275 14.24 13.82 -24.63
C ILE A 275 13.46 12.54 -24.87
N GLU A 276 13.50 12.06 -26.11
CA GLU A 276 13.07 10.71 -26.44
C GLU A 276 14.25 9.76 -26.33
N VAL A 277 14.01 8.60 -25.72
CA VAL A 277 15.00 7.54 -25.56
C VAL A 277 14.42 6.19 -25.98
N LYS A 278 15.29 5.31 -26.47
CA LYS A 278 14.93 3.96 -26.87
C LYS A 278 15.78 2.95 -26.11
N ARG A 279 15.12 2.00 -25.44
CA ARG A 279 15.79 0.92 -24.71
C ARG A 279 16.28 -0.17 -25.67
N LYS A 280 17.19 -1.02 -25.19
CA LYS A 280 17.74 -2.17 -25.96
C LYS A 280 16.67 -3.12 -26.47
N ASN A 281 15.59 -3.30 -25.72
CA ASN A 281 14.44 -4.13 -26.11
C ASN A 281 13.52 -3.45 -27.14
N GLY A 282 13.83 -2.23 -27.58
CA GLY A 282 13.08 -1.48 -28.58
C GLY A 282 11.96 -0.59 -28.02
N SER A 283 11.66 -0.68 -26.73
CA SER A 283 10.64 0.17 -26.09
C SER A 283 11.06 1.64 -26.08
N GLU A 284 10.09 2.53 -26.35
CA GLU A 284 10.30 3.97 -26.47
C GLU A 284 9.72 4.73 -25.28
N PHE A 285 10.53 5.62 -24.72
CA PHE A 285 10.22 6.38 -23.51
C PHE A 285 10.56 7.86 -23.69
N VAL A 286 9.99 8.66 -22.81
CA VAL A 286 10.32 10.06 -22.63
C VAL A 286 10.94 10.23 -21.24
N ILE A 287 12.09 10.90 -21.19
CA ILE A 287 12.66 11.43 -19.95
C ILE A 287 12.47 12.94 -20.02
N GLY A 288 11.78 13.51 -19.04
CA GLY A 288 11.45 14.94 -19.08
C GLY A 288 11.41 15.59 -17.72
N MET A 289 11.35 16.91 -17.74
CA MET A 289 11.26 17.76 -16.58
C MET A 289 10.22 18.85 -16.82
N THR A 290 9.27 18.96 -15.88
CA THR A 290 8.26 20.02 -15.83
C THR A 290 8.44 20.78 -14.53
N SER A 291 8.86 22.05 -14.62
CA SER A 291 9.29 22.82 -13.45
C SER A 291 10.36 22.04 -12.66
N ASN A 292 10.03 21.57 -11.45
CA ASN A 292 10.94 20.79 -10.60
C ASN A 292 10.53 19.30 -10.55
N ILE A 293 9.73 18.81 -11.48
CA ILE A 293 9.28 17.41 -11.53
C ILE A 293 10.02 16.71 -12.66
N LEU A 294 10.94 15.82 -12.31
CA LEU A 294 11.60 14.92 -13.26
C LEU A 294 10.74 13.66 -13.42
N PHE A 295 10.59 13.18 -14.64
CA PHE A 295 9.76 12.02 -14.93
C PHE A 295 10.34 11.11 -16.02
N ILE A 296 9.91 9.85 -15.97
CA ILE A 296 9.97 8.89 -17.06
C ILE A 296 8.54 8.47 -17.36
N GLU A 297 8.17 8.38 -18.62
CA GLU A 297 6.95 7.70 -19.05
C GLU A 297 7.09 7.09 -20.44
N THR A 298 6.19 6.18 -20.79
CA THR A 298 6.13 5.63 -22.15
C THR A 298 5.81 6.74 -23.15
N LYS A 299 6.38 6.66 -24.36
CA LYS A 299 6.14 7.65 -25.41
C LYS A 299 4.65 7.79 -25.76
N GLU A 300 3.92 6.69 -25.77
CA GLU A 300 2.46 6.68 -26.00
C GLU A 300 1.73 7.55 -24.96
N LYS A 301 2.05 7.37 -23.68
CA LYS A 301 1.44 8.14 -22.59
C LYS A 301 1.79 9.63 -22.67
N HIS A 302 3.02 9.95 -23.06
CA HIS A 302 3.44 11.33 -23.24
C HIS A 302 2.61 12.04 -24.33
N LEU A 303 2.40 11.37 -25.47
CA LEU A 303 1.64 11.93 -26.59
C LEU A 303 0.16 12.17 -26.26
N GLU A 304 -0.43 11.40 -25.34
CA GLU A 304 -1.79 11.63 -24.85
C GLU A 304 -1.92 12.92 -24.04
N ASN A 305 -0.83 13.42 -23.45
CA ASN A 305 -0.82 14.54 -22.52
C ASN A 305 -0.33 15.87 -23.14
N VAL A 306 0.14 15.89 -24.39
CA VAL A 306 0.86 17.04 -25.02
C VAL A 306 0.12 17.70 -26.19
#